data_AF-A0A7S2EXX0-F1
#
_entry.id   AF-A0A7S2EXX0-F1
#
_cell.length_a   1.000
_cell.length_b   1.000
_cell.length_c   1.000
_cell.angle_alpha   90.00
_cell.angle_beta   90.00
_cell.angle_gamma   90.00
#
_symmetry.space_group_name_H-M   'P 1'
#
loop_
_entity.id
_entity.type
_entity.pdbx_description
1 polymer ?
#
loop_
_entity_poly.entity_id
_entity_poly.type
_entity_poly.pdbx_seq_one_letter_code
_entity_poly.pdbx_strand_id
1 'polypeptide(L)'
;MGRLSKDKRDVFYRRAKEVGYRARSAFKLLQLDAEFDLFGTQRDDGGDGGDSDVGVDGEEMRVRPMKVRRAVDLCAAPGSWSQVLADRLYGDDVNADTDADANADTDADADA
;
A
#
# COMPACT_ATOMS: atom_id res chain seq x y z
N MET A 1 -13.82 -37.15 -15.63
CA MET A 1 -12.52 -36.46 -15.46
C MET A 1 -12.75 -35.23 -14.58
N GLY A 2 -12.32 -35.29 -13.31
CA GLY A 2 -12.82 -34.44 -12.22
C GLY A 2 -12.46 -32.95 -12.33
N ARG A 3 -13.48 -32.10 -12.45
CA ARG A 3 -13.38 -30.62 -12.39
C ARG A 3 -13.24 -30.06 -10.95
N LEU A 4 -13.11 -30.92 -9.93
CA LEU A 4 -13.15 -30.53 -8.51
C LEU A 4 -11.78 -30.50 -7.78
N SER A 5 -10.67 -30.84 -8.45
CA SER A 5 -9.36 -31.02 -7.77
C SER A 5 -8.27 -29.97 -8.08
N LYS A 6 -8.46 -29.12 -9.10
CA LYS A 6 -7.46 -28.13 -9.52
C LYS A 6 -7.64 -26.78 -8.81
N ASP A 7 -8.85 -26.21 -8.82
CA ASP A 7 -9.11 -24.92 -8.15
C ASP A 7 -9.04 -24.97 -6.63
N LYS A 8 -9.36 -26.12 -6.01
CA LYS A 8 -9.23 -26.27 -4.55
C LYS A 8 -7.78 -26.17 -4.06
N ARG A 9 -6.79 -26.48 -4.91
CA ARG A 9 -5.36 -26.45 -4.55
C ARG A 9 -4.74 -25.06 -4.67
N ASP A 10 -5.31 -24.16 -5.47
CA ASP A 10 -4.76 -22.83 -5.65
C ASP A 10 -5.30 -21.86 -4.58
N VAL A 11 -4.56 -21.77 -3.48
CA VAL A 11 -4.87 -20.91 -2.35
C VAL A 11 -4.94 -19.44 -2.78
N PHE A 12 -4.05 -19.00 -3.68
CA PHE A 12 -3.97 -17.60 -4.09
C PHE A 12 -5.07 -17.21 -5.08
N TYR A 13 -5.58 -18.14 -5.89
CA TYR A 13 -6.78 -17.88 -6.69
C TYR A 13 -7.99 -17.59 -5.80
N ARG A 14 -8.25 -18.44 -4.79
CA ARG A 14 -9.36 -18.23 -3.85
C ARG A 14 -9.19 -16.96 -3.05
N ARG A 15 -8.00 -16.74 -2.48
CA ARG A 15 -7.69 -15.52 -1.75
C ARG A 15 -7.84 -14.27 -2.61
N ALA A 16 -7.49 -14.32 -3.91
CA ALA A 16 -7.72 -13.20 -4.81
C ALA A 16 -9.21 -12.87 -4.93
N LYS A 17 -10.08 -13.88 -5.04
CA LYS A 17 -11.53 -13.67 -5.09
C LYS A 17 -12.11 -13.16 -3.78
N GLU A 18 -11.61 -13.66 -2.65
CA GLU A 18 -12.02 -13.22 -1.30
C GLU A 18 -11.66 -11.75 -1.04
N VAL A 19 -10.46 -11.32 -1.46
CA VAL A 19 -9.96 -9.94 -1.26
C VAL A 19 -10.34 -9.01 -2.42
N GLY A 20 -10.99 -9.51 -3.47
CA GLY A 20 -11.46 -8.69 -4.60
C GLY A 20 -10.42 -8.38 -5.68
N TYR A 21 -9.28 -9.07 -5.71
CA TYR A 21 -8.34 -8.99 -6.82
C TYR A 21 -8.82 -9.79 -8.04
N ARG A 22 -8.64 -9.22 -9.24
CA ARG A 22 -9.04 -9.86 -10.51
C ARG A 22 -8.26 -11.14 -10.82
N ALA A 23 -7.04 -11.28 -10.31
CA ALA A 23 -6.11 -12.37 -10.55
C ALA A 23 -5.15 -12.57 -9.36
N ARG A 24 -4.67 -13.81 -9.21
CA ARG A 24 -3.70 -14.22 -8.19
C ARG A 24 -2.32 -13.57 -8.32
N SER A 25 -2.03 -12.91 -9.45
CA SER A 25 -0.75 -12.22 -9.66
C SER A 25 -0.56 -11.01 -8.75
N ALA A 26 -1.64 -10.43 -8.20
CA ALA A 26 -1.56 -9.35 -7.20
C ALA A 26 -0.62 -9.71 -6.04
N PHE A 27 -0.71 -10.94 -5.53
CA PHE A 27 0.10 -11.40 -4.40
C PHE A 27 1.60 -11.41 -4.70
N LYS A 28 2.01 -11.53 -5.97
CA LYS A 28 3.42 -11.43 -6.33
C LYS A 28 3.95 -10.01 -6.12
N LEU A 29 3.19 -9.01 -6.57
CA LEU A 29 3.58 -7.61 -6.40
C LEU A 29 3.55 -7.21 -4.93
N LEU A 30 2.54 -7.66 -4.18
CA LEU A 30 2.47 -7.47 -2.72
C LEU A 30 3.65 -8.11 -1.98
N GLN A 31 4.11 -9.30 -2.40
CA GLN A 31 5.28 -9.96 -1.82
C GLN A 31 6.59 -9.25 -2.19
N LEU A 32 6.71 -8.77 -3.43
CA LEU A 32 7.87 -7.98 -3.86
C LEU A 32 7.94 -6.67 -3.08
N ASP A 33 6.82 -5.98 -2.91
CA ASP A 33 6.74 -4.79 -2.08
C ASP A 33 7.15 -5.06 -0.62
N ALA A 34 6.68 -6.18 -0.04
CA ALA A 34 7.06 -6.56 1.32
C ALA A 34 8.56 -6.86 1.51
N GLU A 35 9.24 -7.37 0.49
CA GLU A 35 10.67 -7.71 0.53
C GLU A 35 11.56 -6.50 0.20
N PHE A 36 11.14 -5.67 -0.76
CA PHE A 36 11.98 -4.62 -1.34
C PHE A 36 11.54 -3.20 -1.00
N ASP A 37 10.46 -3.04 -0.22
CA ASP A 37 9.85 -1.74 0.12
C ASP A 37 9.63 -0.88 -1.14
N LEU A 38 9.01 -1.48 -2.16
CA LEU A 38 8.93 -0.89 -3.50
C LEU A 38 8.17 0.43 -3.49
N PHE A 39 7.12 0.55 -2.69
CA PHE A 39 6.27 1.75 -2.69
C PHE A 39 6.67 2.79 -1.63
N GLY A 40 7.42 2.39 -0.60
CA GLY A 40 7.94 3.28 0.45
C GLY A 40 6.83 3.85 1.35
N THR A 41 7.00 3.70 2.67
CA THR A 41 6.15 4.42 3.64
C THR A 41 6.76 5.80 3.89
N GLN A 42 6.17 6.87 3.34
CA GLN A 42 6.43 8.19 3.92
C GLN A 42 5.83 8.15 5.32
N ARG A 43 6.68 8.06 6.35
CA ARG A 43 6.27 8.58 7.66
C ARG A 43 6.23 10.09 7.48
N ASP A 44 5.13 10.68 7.92
CA ASP A 44 4.87 12.11 7.90
C ASP A 44 5.86 12.84 8.82
N ASP A 45 7.12 12.92 8.39
CA ASP A 45 8.03 13.92 8.91
C ASP A 45 7.55 15.23 8.27
N GLY A 46 6.65 15.94 8.96
CA GLY A 46 6.00 17.18 8.53
C GLY A 46 6.99 18.32 8.20
N GLY A 47 7.71 18.19 7.09
CA GLY A 47 8.77 19.06 6.66
C GLY A 47 8.67 19.36 5.18
N ASP A 48 8.27 20.59 4.90
CA ASP A 48 8.48 21.32 3.67
C ASP A 48 9.93 21.18 3.15
N GLY A 49 10.11 21.35 1.84
CA GLY A 49 11.25 20.88 1.07
C GLY A 49 12.66 21.18 1.62
N GLY A 50 13.57 20.24 1.38
CA GLY A 50 14.98 20.40 1.76
C GLY A 50 15.85 19.34 1.13
N ASP A 51 16.34 19.61 -0.08
CA ASP A 51 17.63 19.10 -0.55
C ASP A 51 18.70 19.64 0.40
N SER A 52 19.00 18.91 1.47
CA SER A 52 20.08 19.26 2.40
C SER A 52 20.91 18.03 2.71
N ASP A 53 21.92 17.88 1.88
CA ASP A 53 23.14 17.09 2.04
C ASP A 53 23.92 17.57 3.29
N VAL A 54 23.51 17.15 4.49
CA VAL A 54 24.36 17.29 5.70
C VAL A 54 24.11 16.12 6.67
N GLY A 55 24.90 15.07 6.53
CA GLY A 55 25.05 14.03 7.55
C GLY A 55 25.98 14.51 8.67
N VAL A 56 25.40 14.88 9.81
CA VAL A 56 26.09 15.00 11.09
C VAL A 56 25.92 13.66 11.79
N ASP A 57 27.04 13.05 12.19
CA ASP A 57 27.15 11.92 13.13
C ASP A 57 26.79 10.51 12.62
N GLY A 58 27.67 9.89 11.84
CA GLY A 58 27.99 8.46 11.93
C GLY A 58 26.88 7.40 11.74
N GLU A 59 25.65 7.79 11.43
CA GLU A 59 24.59 6.86 11.07
C GLU A 59 24.80 6.47 9.61
N GLU A 60 24.91 5.16 9.37
CA GLU A 60 25.03 4.56 8.05
C GLU A 60 24.02 5.24 7.10
N MET A 61 24.50 5.78 5.96
CA MET A 61 23.70 6.49 4.97
C MET A 61 22.55 5.60 4.48
N ARG A 62 21.45 5.57 5.22
CA ARG A 62 20.22 4.93 4.81
C ARG A 62 19.61 5.88 3.79
N VAL A 63 19.94 5.66 2.53
CA VAL A 63 19.19 6.21 1.41
C VAL A 63 17.74 5.80 1.67
N ARG A 64 16.92 6.74 2.15
CA ARG A 64 15.50 6.48 2.35
C ARG A 64 14.93 6.18 0.95
N PRO A 65 14.29 5.02 0.74
CA PRO A 65 13.69 4.73 -0.55
C PRO A 65 12.65 5.81 -0.84
N MET A 66 12.86 6.53 -1.94
CA MET A 66 11.93 7.57 -2.38
C MET A 66 10.57 6.93 -2.67
N LYS A 67 9.49 7.51 -2.11
CA LYS A 67 8.12 7.06 -2.38
C LYS A 67 7.86 7.06 -3.89
N VAL A 68 7.39 5.93 -4.42
CA VAL A 68 7.06 5.82 -5.85
C VAL A 68 5.85 6.71 -6.13
N ARG A 69 5.98 7.67 -7.06
CA ARG A 69 4.89 8.59 -7.42
C ARG A 69 4.14 8.21 -8.69
N ARG A 70 4.78 7.42 -9.56
CA ARG A 70 4.27 7.08 -10.89
C ARG A 70 4.73 5.68 -11.25
N ALA A 71 3.81 4.90 -11.80
CA ALA A 71 4.07 3.55 -12.29
C ALA A 71 3.34 3.34 -13.63
N VAL A 72 3.94 2.51 -14.49
CA VAL A 72 3.32 2.05 -15.73
C VAL A 72 3.22 0.53 -15.68
N ASP A 73 2.00 0.01 -15.69
CA ASP A 73 1.71 -1.42 -15.72
C ASP A 73 1.55 -1.88 -17.19
N LEU A 74 2.61 -2.46 -17.75
CA LEU A 74 2.60 -2.95 -19.13
C LEU A 74 1.97 -4.35 -19.20
N CYS A 75 1.15 -4.58 -20.23
CA CYS A 75 0.37 -5.81 -20.37
C CYS A 75 -0.56 -6.08 -19.17
N ALA A 76 -1.12 -5.01 -18.61
CA ALA A 76 -1.84 -5.03 -17.33
C ALA A 76 -3.03 -5.98 -17.26
N ALA A 77 -3.70 -6.29 -18.38
CA ALA A 77 -4.89 -7.14 -18.38
C ALA A 77 -4.63 -8.47 -17.63
N PRO A 78 -5.46 -8.85 -16.63
CA PRO A 78 -6.79 -8.30 -16.30
C PRO A 78 -6.81 -7.09 -15.33
N GLY A 79 -5.66 -6.65 -14.82
CA GLY A 79 -5.51 -5.41 -14.05
C GLY A 79 -5.22 -5.58 -12.57
N SER A 80 -4.79 -6.77 -12.11
CA SER A 80 -4.54 -6.98 -10.67
C SER A 80 -3.31 -6.29 -10.12
N TRP A 81 -2.29 -6.06 -10.95
CA TRP A 81 -1.15 -5.23 -10.55
C TRP A 81 -1.58 -3.77 -10.49
N SER A 82 -2.34 -3.29 -11.47
CA SER A 82 -2.98 -1.97 -11.43
C SER A 82 -3.86 -1.75 -10.19
N GLN A 83 -4.60 -2.76 -9.70
CA GLN A 83 -5.35 -2.67 -8.43
C GLN A 83 -4.40 -2.46 -7.24
N VAL A 84 -3.34 -3.27 -7.13
CA VAL A 84 -2.34 -3.12 -6.07
C VAL A 84 -1.64 -1.76 -6.15
N LEU A 85 -1.31 -1.28 -7.35
CA LEU A 85 -0.73 0.06 -7.53
C LEU A 85 -1.69 1.17 -7.08
N ALA A 86 -2.99 1.04 -7.38
CA ALA A 86 -3.98 2.02 -6.93
C ALA A 86 -4.06 2.04 -5.39
N ASP A 87 -4.15 0.88 -4.76
CA ASP A 87 -4.20 0.73 -3.31
C ASP A 87 -2.94 1.31 -2.65
N ARG A 88 -1.74 1.03 -3.19
CA ARG A 88 -0.46 1.40 -2.57
C ARG A 88 -0.01 2.83 -2.83
N LEU A 89 -0.38 3.41 -3.98
CA LEU A 89 0.04 4.76 -4.33
C LEU A 89 -0.96 5.84 -3.86
N TYR A 90 -2.23 5.48 -3.66
CA TYR A 90 -3.30 6.43 -3.34
C TYR A 90 -4.16 6.03 -2.14
N GLY A 91 -4.00 4.82 -1.59
CA GLY A 91 -4.83 4.33 -0.48
C GLY A 91 -4.55 5.02 0.87
N ASP A 92 -3.38 5.63 1.04
CA ASP A 92 -3.03 6.35 2.27
C ASP A 92 -3.81 7.68 2.38
N ASP A 93 -4.03 8.37 1.25
CA ASP A 93 -4.66 9.71 1.21
C ASP A 93 -6.16 9.65 1.56
N VAL A 94 -6.84 8.53 1.28
CA VAL A 94 -8.30 8.39 1.47
C VAL A 94 -8.67 8.10 2.93
N ASN A 95 -7.78 7.44 3.68
CA ASN A 95 -8.06 7.09 5.08
C ASN A 95 -7.73 8.22 6.06
N ALA A 96 -6.75 9.08 5.73
CA ALA A 96 -6.38 10.23 6.55
C ALA A 96 -7.55 11.22 6.77
N ASP A 97 -8.40 11.41 5.75
CA ASP A 97 -9.57 12.28 5.85
C ASP A 97 -10.71 11.66 6.69
N THR A 98 -10.75 10.33 6.82
CA THR A 98 -11.85 9.63 7.52
C THR A 98 -11.60 9.57 9.03
N ASP A 99 -10.35 9.51 9.47
CA ASP A 99 -9.97 9.50 10.89
C ASP A 99 -10.08 10.88 11.55
N ALA A 100 -10.10 11.98 10.77
CA ALA A 100 -10.28 13.34 11.26
C ALA A 100 -11.73 13.62 11.70
N ASP A 101 -12.72 13.10 10.98
CA ASP A 101 -14.15 13.31 11.29
C ASP A 101 -14.65 12.45 12.46
N ALA A 102 -14.00 11.32 12.76
CA ALA A 102 -14.46 10.39 13.80
C ALA A 102 -14.17 10.86 15.25
N ASN A 103 -13.28 11.85 15.43
CA ASN A 103 -12.87 12.34 16.77
C ASN A 103 -13.49 13.70 17.15
N ALA A 104 -14.40 14.26 16.34
CA ALA A 104 -14.99 15.58 16.59
C ALA A 104 -16.22 15.57 17.53
N ASP A 105 -16.77 14.40 17.87
CA ASP A 105 -18.11 14.28 18.48
C ASP A 105 -18.16 13.84 19.96
N THR A 106 -17.05 13.78 20.70
CA THR A 106 -17.05 13.24 22.09
C THR A 106 -17.00 14.24 23.25
N ASP A 107 -16.93 15.55 23.03
CA ASP A 107 -16.73 16.52 24.14
C ASP A 107 -17.96 17.40 24.49
N ALA A 108 -19.19 16.96 24.19
CA ALA A 108 -20.39 17.81 24.37
C ALA A 108 -21.24 17.54 25.64
N ASP A 109 -21.03 16.47 26.42
CA ASP A 109 -21.93 16.10 27.53
C ASP A 109 -21.20 15.83 28.86
N ALA A 110 -20.53 16.84 29.40
CA ALA A 110 -20.00 16.81 30.76
C ALA A 110 -20.28 18.13 31.51
N ASP A 111 -21.55 18.49 31.66
CA ASP A 111 -22.03 19.33 32.77
C ASP A 111 -23.57 19.28 32.86
N ALA A 112 -24.08 18.46 33.78
CA ALA A 112 -25.45 18.49 34.30
C ALA A 112 -25.52 17.92 35.72
#